data_AF-X0UWB6-F1
#
_entry.id   AF-X0UWB6-F1
#
_cell.length_a   1.000
_cell.length_b   1.000
_cell.length_c   1.000
_cell.angle_alpha   90.00
_cell.angle_beta   90.00
_cell.angle_gamma   90.00
#
_symmetry.space_group_name_H-M   'P 1'
#
loop_
_entity.id
_entity.type
_entity.pdbx_description
1 polymer ?
#
loop_
_entity_poly.entity_id
_entity_poly.type
_entity_poly.pdbx_seq_one_letter_code
_entity_poly.pdbx_strand_id
1 'polypeptide(L)'
;DEDLARGQKLKKERGWSKVTLCLGGARRQDSVKEGLRQIRDCDLVMIHDGARPFLTPDLIEDGLKIVGEIEAAVAAVPLKDTIKLAADERLIGETLQRDRLWAAQTPQIFSFNVITRAYENLAGEVTDDATAVERLGHKVQLYMGDYKNIKVTTAEDLALARIIAGEWKRS
;
A
#
# COMPACT_ATOMS: atom_id res chain seq x y z
N ASP A 1 22.59 4.33 10.49
CA ASP A 1 21.32 3.60 10.62
C ASP A 1 21.61 2.11 10.49
N GLU A 2 21.25 1.30 11.49
CA GLU A 2 21.57 -0.13 11.54
C GLU A 2 20.75 -0.94 10.52
N ASP A 3 19.49 -0.55 10.28
CA ASP A 3 18.61 -1.23 9.34
C ASP A 3 19.07 -1.03 7.90
N LEU A 4 19.52 0.18 7.55
CA LEU A 4 20.12 0.43 6.24
C LEU A 4 21.36 -0.44 6.01
N ALA A 5 22.24 -0.55 7.02
CA ALA A 5 23.44 -1.38 6.92
C ALA A 5 23.09 -2.87 6.75
N ARG A 6 22.09 -3.35 7.49
CA ARG A 6 21.56 -4.71 7.37
C ARG A 6 20.96 -4.94 5.97
N GLY A 7 20.19 -4.00 5.45
CA GLY A 7 19.63 -4.05 4.10
C GLY A 7 20.70 -4.12 3.02
N GLN A 8 21.76 -3.30 3.13
CA GLN A 8 22.88 -3.30 2.19
C GLN A 8 23.64 -4.63 2.18
N LYS A 9 23.87 -5.20 3.37
CA LYS A 9 24.45 -6.54 3.51
C LYS A 9 23.59 -7.58 2.80
N LEU A 10 22.28 -7.59 3.06
CA LEU A 10 21.35 -8.56 2.45
C LEU A 10 21.31 -8.41 0.91
N LYS A 11 21.23 -7.17 0.39
CA LYS A 11 21.27 -6.88 -1.04
C LYS A 11 22.52 -7.48 -1.69
N LYS A 12 23.70 -7.30 -1.05
CA LYS A 12 24.98 -7.83 -1.53
C LYS A 12 25.00 -9.36 -1.52
N GLU A 13 24.59 -9.98 -0.41
CA GLU A 13 24.56 -11.44 -0.25
C GLU A 13 23.61 -12.13 -1.24
N ARG A 14 22.48 -11.48 -1.55
CA ARG A 14 21.46 -12.03 -2.46
C ARG A 14 21.67 -11.64 -3.93
N GLY A 15 22.64 -10.78 -4.24
CA GLY A 15 22.90 -10.34 -5.61
C GLY A 15 21.74 -9.55 -6.24
N TRP A 16 20.95 -8.82 -5.45
CA TRP A 16 19.79 -8.08 -5.97
C TRP A 16 20.23 -6.81 -6.72
N SER A 17 20.34 -6.91 -8.04
CA SER A 17 20.76 -5.80 -8.91
C SER A 17 19.69 -4.70 -9.06
N LYS A 18 18.41 -5.05 -8.93
CA LYS A 18 17.25 -4.15 -9.11
C LYS A 18 16.79 -3.44 -7.83
N VAL A 19 17.45 -3.67 -6.69
CA VAL A 19 17.03 -3.09 -5.40
C VAL A 19 17.90 -1.88 -5.08
N THR A 20 17.28 -0.73 -4.88
CA THR A 20 17.94 0.46 -4.32
C THR A 20 17.45 0.66 -2.88
N LEU A 21 18.36 1.05 -1.99
CA LEU A 21 18.05 1.29 -0.58
C LEU A 21 18.30 2.76 -0.27
N CYS A 22 17.39 3.38 0.46
CA CYS A 22 17.52 4.75 0.97
C CYS A 22 17.12 4.79 2.45
N LEU A 23 17.50 5.85 3.14
CA LEU A 23 16.99 6.10 4.49
C LEU A 23 15.51 6.47 4.41
N GLY A 24 14.73 5.95 5.36
CA GLY A 24 13.36 6.39 5.57
C GLY A 24 13.30 7.74 6.28
N GLY A 25 12.11 8.32 6.33
CA GLY A 25 11.81 9.49 7.14
C GLY A 25 11.11 9.14 8.45
N ALA A 26 10.72 10.16 9.22
CA ALA A 26 10.10 9.99 10.54
C ALA A 26 8.72 9.31 10.48
N ARG A 27 7.96 9.55 9.40
CA ARG A 27 6.65 8.95 9.16
C ARG A 27 6.66 8.11 7.89
N ARG A 28 5.63 7.27 7.72
CA ARG A 28 5.43 6.46 6.50
C ARG A 28 5.54 7.30 5.22
N GLN A 29 4.81 8.42 5.16
CA GLN A 29 4.78 9.31 4.01
C GLN A 29 6.15 9.94 3.70
N ASP A 30 6.96 10.22 4.72
CA ASP A 30 8.29 10.80 4.52
C ASP A 30 9.24 9.75 3.89
N SER A 31 9.13 8.48 4.31
CA SER A 31 9.86 7.37 3.68
C SER A 31 9.47 7.14 2.22
N VAL A 32 8.17 7.24 1.89
CA VAL A 32 7.70 7.14 0.50
C VAL A 32 8.28 8.28 -0.34
N LYS A 33 8.30 9.51 0.20
CA LYS A 33 8.88 10.67 -0.48
C LYS A 33 10.37 10.49 -0.79
N GLU A 34 11.15 9.96 0.15
CA GLU A 34 12.57 9.65 -0.11
C GLU A 34 12.73 8.54 -1.16
N GLY A 35 11.85 7.53 -1.16
CA GLY A 35 11.82 6.49 -2.19
C GLY A 35 11.53 7.03 -3.59
N LEU A 36 10.51 7.89 -3.72
CA LEU A 36 10.15 8.55 -5.00
C LEU A 36 11.32 9.34 -5.59
N ARG A 37 12.11 10.02 -4.75
CA ARG A 37 13.32 10.77 -5.18
C ARG A 37 14.42 9.88 -5.77
N GLN A 38 14.42 8.58 -5.50
CA GLN A 38 15.40 7.65 -6.06
C GLN A 38 15.04 7.15 -7.47
N ILE A 39 13.78 7.34 -7.89
CA ILE A 39 13.27 6.82 -9.16
C ILE A 39 13.60 7.82 -10.27
N ARG A 40 14.02 7.29 -11.43
CA ARG A 40 14.27 8.04 -12.67
C ARG A 40 13.61 7.28 -13.83
N ASP A 41 13.19 8.02 -14.86
CA ASP A 41 12.68 7.47 -16.13
C ASP A 41 11.57 6.41 -15.92
N CYS A 42 10.47 6.82 -15.30
CA CYS A 42 9.38 5.94 -14.90
C CYS A 42 8.02 6.56 -15.20
N ASP A 43 7.11 5.78 -15.79
CA ASP A 43 5.75 6.22 -16.08
C ASP A 43 4.78 5.93 -14.93
N LEU A 44 4.96 4.78 -14.26
CA LEU A 44 4.06 4.27 -13.22
C LEU A 44 4.83 3.84 -11.98
N VAL A 45 4.35 4.23 -10.80
CA VAL A 45 4.89 3.81 -9.51
C VAL A 45 3.90 2.92 -8.79
N MET A 46 4.40 1.80 -8.28
CA MET A 46 3.70 0.95 -7.33
C MET A 46 4.29 1.13 -5.94
N ILE A 47 3.46 1.54 -4.98
CA ILE A 47 3.82 1.64 -3.57
C ILE A 47 3.23 0.45 -2.83
N HIS A 48 4.11 -0.34 -2.21
CA HIS A 48 3.74 -1.58 -1.52
C HIS A 48 4.28 -1.63 -0.09
N ASP A 49 3.46 -2.12 0.84
CA ASP A 49 3.90 -2.29 2.22
C ASP A 49 4.72 -3.58 2.32
N GLY A 50 5.96 -3.49 2.79
CA GLY A 50 6.81 -4.67 3.02
C GLY A 50 6.21 -5.69 4.01
N ALA A 51 5.24 -5.27 4.83
CA ALA A 51 4.48 -6.13 5.74
C ALA A 51 3.35 -6.94 5.06
N ARG A 52 3.16 -6.82 3.75
CA ARG A 52 2.21 -7.62 2.95
C ARG A 52 2.97 -8.60 2.05
N PRO A 53 3.36 -9.79 2.56
CA PRO A 53 4.25 -10.69 1.85
C PRO A 53 3.58 -11.51 0.73
N PHE A 54 2.25 -11.49 0.62
CA PHE A 54 1.48 -12.36 -0.28
C PHE A 54 0.96 -11.63 -1.54
N LEU A 55 1.78 -10.73 -2.10
CA LEU A 55 1.48 -10.05 -3.35
C LEU A 55 1.57 -11.01 -4.54
N THR A 56 0.54 -11.08 -5.37
CA THR A 56 0.51 -11.91 -6.58
C THR A 56 0.73 -11.09 -7.86
N PRO A 57 1.25 -11.69 -8.95
CA PRO A 57 1.32 -11.03 -10.25
C PRO A 57 -0.04 -10.55 -10.76
N ASP A 58 -1.09 -11.37 -10.63
CA ASP A 58 -2.45 -11.02 -11.07
C ASP A 58 -2.96 -9.73 -10.41
N LEU A 59 -2.69 -9.55 -9.10
CA LEU A 59 -3.08 -8.35 -8.37
C LEU A 59 -2.36 -7.10 -8.92
N ILE A 60 -1.09 -7.24 -9.32
CA ILE A 60 -0.33 -6.15 -9.95
C ILE A 60 -0.91 -5.84 -11.33
N GLU A 61 -1.16 -6.88 -12.15
CA GLU A 61 -1.70 -6.73 -13.51
C GLU A 61 -3.07 -6.04 -13.52
N ASP A 62 -3.95 -6.40 -12.58
CA ASP A 62 -5.27 -5.79 -12.46
C ASP A 62 -5.19 -4.31 -12.07
N GLY A 63 -4.29 -3.95 -11.15
CA GLY A 63 -4.03 -2.54 -10.85
C GLY A 63 -3.46 -1.77 -12.05
N LEU A 64 -2.55 -2.37 -12.82
CA LEU A 64 -1.96 -1.75 -14.01
C LEU A 64 -3.01 -1.48 -15.11
N LYS A 65 -3.99 -2.37 -15.30
CA LYS A 65 -5.09 -2.17 -16.26
C LYS A 65 -5.89 -0.91 -15.90
N ILE A 66 -6.19 -0.72 -14.62
CA ILE A 66 -6.93 0.46 -14.14
C ILE A 66 -6.11 1.74 -14.35
N VAL A 67 -4.80 1.71 -14.07
CA VAL A 67 -3.97 2.91 -14.22
C VAL A 67 -3.81 3.37 -15.68
N GLY A 68 -4.02 2.46 -16.64
CA GLY A 68 -4.12 2.81 -18.06
C GLY A 68 -5.31 3.72 -18.40
N GLU A 69 -6.36 3.74 -17.58
CA GLU A 69 -7.57 4.53 -17.79
C GLU A 69 -7.70 5.69 -16.80
N ILE A 70 -7.32 5.46 -15.54
CA ILE A 70 -7.39 6.42 -14.43
C ILE A 70 -6.04 6.46 -13.73
N GLU A 71 -5.39 7.63 -13.67
CA GLU A 71 -4.00 7.82 -13.21
C GLU A 71 -3.63 7.29 -11.80
N ALA A 72 -4.57 6.71 -11.05
CA ALA A 72 -4.37 6.15 -9.73
C ALA A 72 -5.33 4.99 -9.42
N ALA A 73 -4.78 3.89 -8.89
CA ALA A 73 -5.51 2.68 -8.53
C ALA A 73 -5.07 2.12 -7.16
N VAL A 74 -6.02 1.64 -6.37
CA VAL A 74 -5.78 1.11 -5.01
C VAL A 74 -6.39 -0.28 -4.89
N ALA A 75 -5.58 -1.27 -4.51
CA ALA A 75 -6.09 -2.59 -4.15
C ALA A 75 -6.96 -2.45 -2.91
N ALA A 76 -8.17 -3.00 -2.91
CA ALA A 76 -9.03 -3.01 -1.74
C ALA A 76 -9.97 -4.21 -1.74
N VAL A 77 -10.46 -4.61 -0.57
CA VAL A 77 -11.46 -5.67 -0.44
C VAL A 77 -12.72 -5.14 0.26
N PRO A 78 -13.93 -5.61 -0.09
CA PRO A 78 -15.14 -5.20 0.61
C PRO A 78 -15.08 -5.58 2.09
N LEU A 79 -15.59 -4.70 2.96
CA LEU A 79 -15.70 -5.02 4.39
C LEU A 79 -16.77 -6.10 4.63
N LYS A 80 -16.45 -7.06 5.50
CA LYS A 80 -17.38 -8.13 5.90
C LYS A 80 -18.16 -7.76 7.16
N ASP A 81 -17.53 -7.03 8.06
CA ASP A 81 -18.11 -6.66 9.35
C ASP A 81 -19.09 -5.48 9.22
N THR A 82 -20.04 -5.41 10.14
CA THR A 82 -20.91 -4.23 10.27
C THR A 82 -20.11 -3.11 10.93
N ILE A 83 -19.96 -1.98 10.25
CA ILE A 83 -19.21 -0.84 10.77
C ILE A 83 -20.15 0.16 11.44
N LYS A 84 -19.83 0.54 12.68
CA LYS A 84 -20.51 1.59 13.44
C LYS A 84 -19.61 2.81 13.52
N LEU A 85 -20.14 3.99 13.25
CA LEU A 85 -19.51 5.24 13.63
C LEU A 85 -19.93 5.55 15.06
N ALA A 86 -18.97 5.54 15.98
CA ALA A 86 -19.21 5.88 17.37
C ALA A 86 -19.36 7.39 17.56
N ALA A 87 -20.30 7.80 18.40
CA ALA A 87 -20.40 9.14 18.96
C ALA A 87 -19.59 9.22 20.28
N ASP A 88 -19.74 10.32 21.00
CA ASP A 88 -19.15 10.49 22.33
C ASP A 88 -19.49 9.32 23.26
N GLU A 89 -18.57 9.00 24.16
CA GLU A 89 -18.70 7.89 25.11
C GLU A 89 -18.91 6.50 24.47
N ARG A 90 -18.53 6.32 23.19
CA ARG A 90 -18.68 5.07 22.41
C ARG A 90 -20.13 4.65 22.18
N LEU A 91 -21.07 5.59 22.29
CA LEU A 91 -22.44 5.35 21.87
C LEU A 91 -22.51 5.13 20.36
N ILE A 92 -23.44 4.30 19.90
CA ILE A 92 -23.63 4.09 18.45
C ILE A 92 -24.24 5.36 17.87
N GLY A 93 -23.49 6.07 17.02
CA GLY A 93 -23.96 7.25 16.30
C GLY A 93 -24.60 6.88 14.96
N GLU A 94 -23.88 6.13 14.14
CA GLU A 94 -24.35 5.70 12.81
C GLU A 94 -23.96 4.25 12.52
N THR A 95 -24.77 3.55 11.72
CA THR A 95 -24.39 2.29 11.09
C THR A 95 -24.12 2.53 9.62
N LEU A 96 -22.88 2.37 9.19
CA LEU A 96 -22.49 2.66 7.81
C LEU A 96 -23.00 1.58 6.84
N GLN A 97 -23.35 2.00 5.62
CA GLN A 97 -23.74 1.10 4.52
C GLN A 97 -22.54 0.28 4.03
N ARG A 98 -22.46 -0.98 4.48
CA ARG A 98 -21.32 -1.88 4.26
C ARG A 98 -21.00 -2.16 2.79
N ASP A 99 -22.00 -2.16 1.91
CA ASP A 99 -21.85 -2.40 0.47
C ASP A 99 -21.01 -1.33 -0.24
N ARG A 100 -20.81 -0.17 0.39
CA ARG A 100 -19.96 0.92 -0.10
C ARG A 100 -18.62 1.02 0.63
N LEU A 101 -18.34 0.13 1.59
CA LEU A 101 -17.13 0.19 2.39
C LEU A 101 -16.09 -0.85 1.99
N TRP A 102 -14.86 -0.39 1.83
CA TRP A 102 -13.72 -1.18 1.39
C TRP A 102 -12.55 -0.98 2.33
N ALA A 103 -11.83 -2.06 2.63
CA ALA A 103 -10.55 -2.01 3.31
C ALA A 103 -9.44 -1.83 2.28
N ALA A 104 -8.83 -0.65 2.26
CA ALA A 104 -7.68 -0.37 1.41
C ALA A 104 -6.50 -1.28 1.75
N GLN A 105 -5.83 -1.74 0.71
CA GLN A 105 -4.62 -2.55 0.75
C GLN A 105 -3.51 -1.84 -0.05
N THR A 106 -2.35 -2.48 -0.07
CA THR A 106 -1.31 -2.20 -1.05
C THR A 106 -1.10 -3.48 -1.88
N PRO A 107 -0.78 -3.38 -3.18
CA PRO A 107 -0.22 -2.22 -3.84
C PRO A 107 -1.22 -1.11 -4.18
N GLN A 108 -0.72 0.12 -4.09
CA GLN A 108 -1.34 1.29 -4.70
C GLN A 108 -0.47 1.71 -5.89
N ILE A 109 -1.08 1.89 -7.07
CA ILE A 109 -0.38 2.15 -8.32
C ILE A 109 -0.80 3.51 -8.85
N PHE A 110 0.16 4.31 -9.29
CA PHE A 110 -0.06 5.69 -9.71
C PHE A 110 0.74 6.02 -10.94
N SER A 111 0.26 6.96 -11.75
CA SER A 111 1.11 7.73 -12.65
C SER A 111 2.23 8.41 -11.85
N PHE A 112 3.47 8.25 -12.30
CA PHE A 112 4.67 8.78 -11.65
C PHE A 112 4.55 10.29 -11.41
N ASN A 113 4.07 11.02 -12.42
CA ASN A 113 3.90 12.47 -12.36
C ASN A 113 2.85 12.87 -11.31
N VAL A 114 1.74 12.12 -11.22
CA VAL A 114 0.65 12.42 -10.28
C VAL A 114 1.10 12.21 -8.84
N ILE A 115 1.70 11.05 -8.53
CA ILE A 115 2.11 10.75 -7.15
C ILE A 115 3.26 11.63 -6.67
N THR A 116 4.21 11.95 -7.56
CA THR A 116 5.32 12.84 -7.21
C THR A 116 4.79 14.24 -6.89
N ARG A 117 3.91 14.79 -7.74
CA ARG A 117 3.27 16.09 -7.48
C ARG A 117 2.44 16.07 -6.19
N ALA A 118 1.75 14.98 -5.89
CA ALA A 118 1.00 14.81 -4.64
C ALA A 118 1.90 14.93 -3.41
N TYR A 119 3.06 14.27 -3.44
CA TYR A 119 4.04 14.31 -2.35
C TYR A 119 4.84 15.62 -2.24
N GLU A 120 4.97 16.36 -3.34
CA GLU A 120 5.55 17.71 -3.35
C GLU A 120 4.63 18.74 -2.68
N ASN A 121 3.33 18.63 -2.93
CA ASN A 121 2.29 19.55 -2.42
C ASN A 121 1.61 19.05 -1.14
N LEU A 122 2.12 17.96 -0.54
CA LEU A 122 1.49 17.31 0.60
C LEU A 122 1.50 18.22 1.84
N ALA A 123 0.32 18.69 2.23
CA ALA A 123 0.09 19.38 3.49
C ALA A 123 -0.49 18.42 4.52
N GLY A 124 0.17 18.28 5.66
CA GLY A 124 -0.28 17.45 6.78
C GLY A 124 -0.02 15.96 6.62
N GLU A 125 -0.61 15.17 7.52
CA GLU A 125 -0.46 13.71 7.54
C GLU A 125 -1.49 13.02 6.65
N VAL A 126 -1.07 11.92 6.03
CA VAL A 126 -1.90 11.00 5.24
C VAL A 126 -1.75 9.58 5.75
N THR A 127 -2.85 8.83 5.73
CA THR A 127 -2.89 7.43 6.17
C THR A 127 -2.44 6.47 5.08
N ASP A 128 -2.59 6.86 3.81
CA ASP A 128 -2.13 6.13 2.63
C ASP A 128 -1.76 7.09 1.49
N ASP A 129 -1.25 6.53 0.38
CA ASP A 129 -0.73 7.32 -0.74
C ASP A 129 -1.87 7.86 -1.62
N ALA A 130 -2.97 7.13 -1.71
CA ALA A 130 -4.20 7.56 -2.37
C ALA A 130 -4.74 8.87 -1.82
N THR A 131 -4.76 9.04 -0.48
CA THR A 131 -5.19 10.29 0.15
C THR A 131 -4.38 11.50 -0.34
N ALA A 132 -3.08 11.34 -0.60
CA ALA A 132 -2.25 12.42 -1.13
C ALA A 132 -2.68 12.83 -2.55
N VAL A 133 -3.03 11.85 -3.39
CA VAL A 133 -3.51 12.05 -4.76
C VAL A 133 -4.92 12.66 -4.79
N GLU A 134 -5.82 12.18 -3.93
CA GLU A 134 -7.18 12.71 -3.78
C GLU A 134 -7.17 14.19 -3.37
N ARG A 135 -6.25 14.59 -2.48
CA ARG A 135 -6.08 16.00 -2.06
C ARG A 135 -5.66 16.93 -3.21
N LEU A 136 -5.07 16.40 -4.28
CA LEU A 136 -4.80 17.14 -5.51
C LEU A 136 -5.99 17.19 -6.48
N GLY A 137 -7.11 16.55 -6.15
CA GLY A 137 -8.31 16.50 -6.99
C GLY A 137 -8.27 15.43 -8.08
N HIS A 138 -7.26 14.57 -8.10
CA HIS A 138 -7.24 13.42 -8.99
C HIS A 138 -8.18 12.32 -8.47
N LYS A 139 -8.81 11.60 -9.39
CA LYS A 139 -9.63 10.44 -9.05
C LYS A 139 -8.73 9.25 -8.75
N VAL A 140 -9.10 8.47 -7.74
CA VAL A 140 -8.47 7.20 -7.41
C VAL A 140 -9.51 6.10 -7.52
N GLN A 141 -9.19 5.04 -8.25
CA GLN A 141 -10.10 3.91 -8.44
C GLN A 141 -9.72 2.72 -7.56
N LEU A 142 -10.70 2.18 -6.85
CA LEU A 142 -10.55 0.90 -6.16
C LEU A 142 -10.60 -0.25 -7.18
N TYR A 143 -9.76 -1.25 -6.98
CA TYR A 143 -9.85 -2.54 -7.67
C TYR A 143 -9.80 -3.69 -6.66
N MET A 144 -10.32 -4.84 -7.08
CA MET A 144 -10.47 -5.99 -6.18
C MET A 144 -9.10 -6.52 -5.74
N GLY A 145 -8.86 -6.47 -4.43
CA GLY A 145 -7.71 -7.08 -3.77
C GLY A 145 -7.95 -8.53 -3.39
N ASP A 146 -7.05 -9.08 -2.56
CA ASP A 146 -7.17 -10.43 -2.02
C ASP A 146 -7.23 -10.38 -0.49
N TYR A 147 -8.15 -11.13 0.11
CA TYR A 147 -8.19 -11.31 1.56
C TYR A 147 -6.95 -12.02 2.12
N LYS A 148 -6.22 -12.79 1.30
CA LYS A 148 -4.92 -13.37 1.64
C LYS A 148 -3.76 -12.36 1.61
N ASN A 149 -3.95 -11.20 0.97
CA ASN A 149 -2.97 -10.10 0.96
C ASN A 149 -2.98 -9.31 2.29
N ILE A 150 -2.88 -10.03 3.39
CA ILE A 150 -2.93 -9.50 4.75
C ILE A 150 -1.71 -8.63 5.04
N LYS A 151 -1.89 -7.61 5.88
CA LYS A 151 -0.79 -6.85 6.46
C LYS A 151 -0.43 -7.49 7.80
N VAL A 152 0.80 -7.93 7.96
CA VAL A 152 1.28 -8.52 9.21
C VAL A 152 1.58 -7.40 10.20
N THR A 153 0.71 -7.23 11.19
CA THR A 153 0.83 -6.18 12.22
C THR A 153 0.82 -6.73 13.65
N THR A 154 0.27 -7.92 13.84
CA THR A 154 0.09 -8.60 15.12
C THR A 154 0.69 -10.01 15.12
N ALA A 155 0.76 -10.65 16.28
CA ALA A 155 1.21 -12.02 16.41
C ALA A 155 0.23 -13.01 15.75
N GLU A 156 -1.06 -12.71 15.83
CA GLU A 156 -2.15 -13.43 15.18
C GLU A 156 -2.02 -13.35 13.65
N ASP A 157 -1.71 -12.17 13.10
CA ASP A 157 -1.45 -12.02 11.66
C ASP A 157 -0.24 -12.87 11.23
N LEU A 158 0.80 -12.94 12.05
CA LEU A 158 1.97 -13.76 11.76
C LEU A 158 1.64 -15.27 11.76
N ALA A 159 0.77 -15.72 12.66
CA ALA A 159 0.29 -17.10 12.68
C ALA A 159 -0.51 -17.41 11.39
N LEU A 160 -1.42 -16.51 10.99
CA LEU A 160 -2.16 -16.62 9.74
C LEU A 160 -1.23 -16.60 8.53
N ALA A 161 -0.22 -15.72 8.51
CA ALA A 161 0.76 -15.64 7.44
C ALA A 161 1.53 -16.96 7.27
N ARG A 162 1.86 -17.69 8.35
CA ARG A 162 2.50 -19.01 8.24
C ARG A 162 1.61 -20.04 7.55
N ILE A 163 0.30 -20.00 7.81
CA ILE A 163 -0.67 -20.88 7.16
C ILE A 163 -0.73 -20.56 5.66
N ILE A 164 -0.92 -19.29 5.31
CA ILE A 164 -0.99 -18.84 3.91
C ILE A 164 0.30 -19.20 3.16
N ALA A 165 1.47 -18.95 3.76
CA ALA A 165 2.76 -19.30 3.17
C ALA A 165 2.93 -20.81 2.92
N GLY A 166 2.31 -21.66 3.73
CA GLY A 166 2.30 -23.12 3.54
C GLY A 166 1.42 -23.58 2.37
N GLU A 167 0.37 -22.83 2.03
CA GLU A 167 -0.42 -23.05 0.81
C GLU A 167 0.35 -22.60 -0.43
N TRP A 168 0.98 -21.43 -0.37
CA TRP A 168 1.75 -20.83 -1.47
C TRP A 168 2.92 -21.67 -1.96
N LYS A 169 3.56 -22.47 -1.10
CA LYS A 169 4.65 -23.38 -1.51
C LYS A 169 4.16 -24.61 -2.28
N ARG A 170 2.85 -24.88 -2.27
CA ARG A 170 2.25 -26.07 -2.89
C ARG A 170 1.60 -25.79 -4.25
N SER A 171 1.37 -24.51 -4.57
CA SER A 171 0.97 -24.02 -5.89
C SER A 171 2.20 -23.76 -6.76
#